data_AF-C7R558-F1
#
_entry.id   AF-C7R558-F1
#
_cell.length_a   1.000
_cell.length_b   1.000
_cell.length_c   1.000
_cell.angle_alpha   90.00
_cell.angle_beta   90.00
_cell.angle_gamma   90.00
#
_symmetry.space_group_name_H-M   'P 1'
#
loop_
_entity.id
_entity.type
_entity.pdbx_description
1 polymer ?
#
loop_
_entity_poly.entity_id
_entity_poly.type
_entity_poly.pdbx_seq_one_letter_code
_entity_poly.pdbx_strand_id
1 'polypeptide(L)'
;MTTPQTVPVVACLLGTLLLTSCSGQAAPAPENTPSPTPETTKTPTVVLDYEEEPEPEDEEEPPPPPIKPDRSLMEKMSCDAFEPEAPEDINVRFGNYTRSTQVKVGEGLIPGEEWWIVALELPADDSRDAGIRSFLTTEPGPPIPYVSWIEIGGDDPWGPVEWSRKKLVVAESALTKAHECLGVKPEG
;
A
#
# COMPACT_ATOMS: atom_id res chain seq x y z
N MET A 1 -22.57 17.38 -51.98
CA MET A 1 -21.27 16.75 -52.31
C MET A 1 -20.82 16.04 -51.05
N THR A 2 -20.91 14.72 -51.05
CA THR A 2 -20.82 13.87 -49.85
C THR A 2 -19.60 13.00 -50.02
N THR A 3 -18.58 13.21 -49.19
CA THR A 3 -17.41 12.33 -49.11
C THR A 3 -17.54 11.46 -47.85
N PRO A 4 -17.53 10.13 -47.97
CA PRO A 4 -17.43 9.24 -46.82
C PRO A 4 -15.95 9.11 -46.40
N GLN A 5 -15.68 9.23 -45.11
CA GLN A 5 -14.38 8.86 -44.53
C GLN A 5 -14.41 7.40 -44.08
N THR A 6 -13.42 6.66 -44.58
CA THR A 6 -13.16 5.24 -44.33
C THR A 6 -12.41 5.09 -43.00
N VAL A 7 -12.90 4.21 -42.12
CA VAL A 7 -12.22 3.82 -40.87
C VAL A 7 -11.35 2.59 -41.12
N PRO A 8 -10.05 2.58 -40.78
CA PRO A 8 -9.26 1.36 -40.82
C PRO A 8 -9.48 0.50 -39.56
N VAL A 9 -9.88 -0.76 -39.79
CA VAL A 9 -9.96 -1.82 -38.79
C VAL A 9 -8.54 -2.34 -38.53
N VAL A 10 -8.04 -2.17 -37.30
CA VAL A 10 -6.76 -2.74 -36.86
C VAL A 10 -7.02 -4.12 -36.27
N ALA A 11 -6.50 -5.14 -36.95
CA ALA A 11 -6.49 -6.52 -36.50
C ALA A 11 -5.38 -6.72 -35.45
N CYS A 12 -5.74 -7.09 -34.23
CA CYS A 12 -4.79 -7.53 -33.21
C CYS A 12 -4.59 -9.04 -33.28
N LEU A 13 -3.35 -9.42 -33.59
CA LEU A 13 -2.81 -10.78 -33.60
C LEU A 13 -2.85 -11.40 -32.20
N LEU A 14 -3.50 -12.56 -32.07
CA LEU A 14 -3.38 -13.45 -30.91
C LEU A 14 -2.01 -14.12 -30.90
N GLY A 15 -1.15 -13.75 -29.93
CA GLY A 15 0.08 -14.46 -29.60
C GLY A 15 -0.13 -15.35 -28.38
N THR A 16 -0.02 -16.66 -28.57
CA THR A 16 -0.11 -17.72 -27.55
C THR A 16 1.06 -17.69 -26.56
N LEU A 17 0.78 -17.59 -25.25
CA LEU A 17 1.77 -17.88 -24.20
C LEU A 17 1.85 -19.39 -23.94
N LEU A 18 3.05 -19.95 -24.06
CA LEU A 18 3.42 -21.30 -23.62
C LEU A 18 3.86 -21.24 -22.16
N LEU A 19 3.13 -21.93 -21.27
CA LEU A 19 3.51 -22.16 -19.88
C LEU A 19 4.42 -23.39 -19.80
N THR A 20 5.73 -23.19 -19.65
CA THR A 20 6.65 -24.27 -19.26
C THR A 20 6.73 -24.36 -17.74
N SER A 21 6.16 -25.44 -17.22
CA SER A 21 6.22 -25.89 -15.82
C SER A 21 7.66 -26.30 -15.47
N CYS A 22 8.26 -25.64 -14.48
CA CYS A 22 9.47 -26.12 -13.82
C CYS A 22 9.10 -26.78 -12.48
N SER A 23 8.90 -28.09 -12.50
CA SER A 23 8.94 -28.93 -11.30
C SER A 23 10.39 -29.06 -10.82
N GLY A 24 10.74 -28.32 -9.77
CA GLY A 24 11.98 -28.49 -9.02
C GLY A 24 11.79 -29.49 -7.88
N GLN A 25 12.50 -30.60 -7.98
CA GLN A 25 12.38 -31.82 -7.18
C GLN A 25 13.05 -31.67 -5.79
N ALA A 26 12.30 -32.00 -4.74
CA ALA A 26 12.82 -32.15 -3.38
C ALA A 26 13.60 -33.47 -3.24
N ALA A 27 14.73 -33.43 -2.53
CA ALA A 27 15.45 -34.61 -2.07
C ALA A 27 15.70 -34.48 -0.56
N PRO A 28 15.26 -35.44 0.27
CA PRO A 28 15.71 -35.54 1.66
C PRO A 28 16.63 -36.74 1.93
N ALA A 29 17.39 -36.57 3.02
CA ALA A 29 18.09 -37.56 3.85
C ALA A 29 19.51 -38.01 3.42
N PRO A 30 20.37 -38.31 4.41
CA PRO A 30 20.27 -39.62 5.05
C PRO A 30 20.28 -39.62 6.59
N GLU A 31 19.56 -40.62 7.10
CA GLU A 31 19.50 -41.12 8.48
C GLU A 31 20.81 -41.78 8.92
N ASN A 32 21.08 -41.80 10.24
CA ASN A 32 21.33 -43.05 11.01
C ASN A 32 21.52 -42.80 12.53
N THR A 33 20.62 -43.42 13.30
CA THR A 33 20.58 -43.78 14.75
C THR A 33 21.67 -44.83 15.10
N PRO A 34 21.92 -45.34 16.34
CA PRO A 34 21.63 -44.93 17.74
C PRO A 34 22.88 -44.82 18.68
N SER A 35 22.60 -44.39 19.91
CA SER A 35 23.44 -44.35 21.13
C SER A 35 24.17 -45.66 21.49
N PRO A 36 25.32 -45.58 22.20
CA PRO A 36 25.34 -46.08 23.58
C PRO A 36 26.12 -45.19 24.58
N THR A 37 25.65 -45.14 25.83
CA THR A 37 26.39 -44.79 27.06
C THR A 37 26.81 -46.16 27.67
N PRO A 38 27.96 -46.35 28.39
CA PRO A 38 28.37 -45.50 29.50
C PRO A 38 29.89 -45.37 29.85
N GLU A 39 30.12 -44.50 30.83
CA GLU A 39 31.17 -44.48 31.87
C GLU A 39 32.61 -43.99 31.60
N THR A 40 32.87 -42.83 32.22
CA THR A 40 34.00 -42.49 33.11
C THR A 40 35.41 -42.53 32.53
N THR A 41 35.96 -41.34 32.23
CA THR A 41 37.37 -41.03 32.53
C THR A 41 37.50 -39.54 32.82
N LYS A 42 38.09 -39.24 33.98
CA LYS A 42 38.37 -37.89 34.51
C LYS A 42 39.29 -37.13 33.56
N THR A 43 38.88 -35.94 33.15
CA THR A 43 39.79 -34.90 32.64
C THR A 43 39.37 -33.59 33.30
N PRO A 44 40.30 -32.82 33.90
CA PRO A 44 39.94 -31.56 34.53
C PRO A 44 39.42 -30.61 33.46
N THR A 45 38.15 -30.22 33.56
CA THR A 45 37.56 -29.12 32.81
C THR A 45 38.32 -27.86 33.18
N VAL A 46 39.21 -27.42 32.29
CA VAL A 46 39.68 -26.03 32.30
C VAL A 46 38.46 -25.21 31.90
N VAL A 47 37.86 -24.52 32.88
CA VAL A 47 36.85 -23.51 32.64
C VAL A 47 37.58 -22.36 31.94
N LEU A 48 37.53 -22.33 30.61
CA LEU A 48 37.77 -21.07 29.91
C LEU A 48 36.57 -20.19 30.25
N ASP A 49 36.81 -19.20 31.10
CA ASP A 49 35.93 -18.05 31.24
C ASP A 49 35.97 -17.33 29.89
N TYR A 50 35.02 -17.68 29.02
CA TYR A 50 34.71 -16.86 27.86
C TYR A 50 33.91 -15.70 28.43
N GLU A 51 34.58 -14.57 28.70
CA GLU A 51 33.88 -13.29 28.74
C GLU A 51 33.29 -13.10 27.34
N GLU A 52 31.97 -13.34 27.24
CA GLU A 52 31.16 -12.97 26.09
C GLU A 52 31.24 -11.44 26.01
N GLU A 53 32.07 -10.92 25.10
CA GLU A 53 32.02 -9.50 24.75
C GLU A 53 30.57 -9.20 24.38
N PRO A 54 29.93 -8.19 25.00
CA PRO A 54 28.55 -7.87 24.68
C PRO A 54 28.47 -7.57 23.19
N GLU A 55 27.59 -8.28 22.49
CA GLU A 55 27.29 -7.95 21.10
C GLU A 55 26.93 -6.46 21.04
N PRO A 56 27.47 -5.71 20.06
CA PRO A 56 27.11 -4.30 19.92
C PRO A 56 25.59 -4.22 19.81
N GLU A 57 24.96 -3.49 20.73
CA GLU A 57 23.55 -3.15 20.63
C GLU A 57 23.35 -2.54 19.23
N ASP A 58 22.56 -3.19 18.39
CA ASP A 58 22.17 -2.67 17.08
C ASP A 58 21.53 -1.29 17.34
N GLU A 59 22.29 -0.22 17.11
CA GLU A 59 21.80 1.14 17.15
C GLU A 59 20.79 1.28 16.01
N GLU A 60 19.51 1.02 16.29
CA GLU A 60 18.43 1.24 15.34
C GLU A 60 18.53 2.69 14.81
N GLU A 61 18.77 2.82 13.50
CA GLU A 61 18.76 4.14 12.87
C GLU A 61 17.41 4.82 13.18
N PRO A 62 17.42 6.11 13.59
CA PRO A 62 16.20 6.81 13.90
C PRO A 62 15.28 6.83 12.67
N PRO A 63 13.96 6.64 12.84
CA PRO A 63 13.03 6.58 11.73
C PRO A 63 13.11 7.87 10.91
N PRO A 64 12.89 7.78 9.58
CA PRO A 64 12.90 8.96 8.74
C PRO A 64 11.83 9.96 9.23
N PRO A 65 12.09 11.27 9.14
CA PRO A 65 11.14 12.26 9.59
C PRO A 65 9.83 12.16 8.80
N PRO A 66 8.68 12.53 9.41
CA PRO A 66 7.38 12.44 8.76
C PRO A 66 7.34 13.25 7.46
N ILE A 67 6.52 12.79 6.52
CA ILE A 67 6.27 13.51 5.27
C ILE A 67 5.39 14.71 5.59
N LYS A 68 5.78 15.90 5.11
CA LYS A 68 5.00 17.12 5.29
C LYS A 68 4.38 17.53 3.95
N PRO A 69 3.12 18.00 3.94
CA PRO A 69 2.49 18.51 2.73
C PRO A 69 3.16 19.80 2.26
N ASP A 70 3.24 19.99 0.95
CA ASP A 70 3.72 21.23 0.32
C ASP A 70 2.53 22.09 -0.10
N ARG A 71 2.39 23.24 0.57
CA ARG A 71 1.31 24.21 0.31
C ARG A 71 1.28 24.70 -1.13
N SER A 72 2.43 24.87 -1.78
CA SER A 72 2.51 25.34 -3.17
C SER A 72 2.02 24.28 -4.17
N LEU A 73 2.09 23.00 -3.80
CA LEU A 73 1.50 21.91 -4.59
C LEU A 73 -0.02 21.86 -4.37
N MET A 74 -0.47 21.96 -3.12
CA MET A 74 -1.89 21.95 -2.76
C MET A 74 -2.70 23.06 -3.45
N GLU A 75 -2.10 24.23 -3.65
CA GLU A 75 -2.73 25.35 -4.37
C GLU A 75 -3.03 25.04 -5.85
N LYS A 76 -2.29 24.12 -6.46
CA LYS A 76 -2.45 23.71 -7.87
C LYS A 76 -3.36 22.49 -8.02
N MET A 77 -3.64 21.79 -6.91
CA MET A 77 -4.48 20.61 -6.90
C MET A 77 -5.96 20.98 -6.91
N SER A 78 -6.74 20.20 -7.66
CA SER A 78 -8.19 20.33 -7.72
C SER A 78 -8.85 19.24 -6.88
N CYS A 79 -10.01 19.58 -6.32
CA CYS A 79 -10.86 18.65 -5.59
C CYS A 79 -12.13 18.42 -6.39
N ASP A 80 -12.45 17.16 -6.61
CA ASP A 80 -13.73 16.75 -7.17
C ASP A 80 -14.50 15.97 -6.11
N ALA A 81 -15.82 16.14 -6.08
CA ALA A 81 -16.71 15.34 -5.26
C ALA A 81 -17.51 14.39 -6.16
N PHE A 82 -17.92 13.26 -5.61
CA PHE A 82 -18.82 12.33 -6.26
C PHE A 82 -19.95 11.91 -5.32
N GLU A 83 -21.10 11.60 -5.90
CA GLU A 83 -22.28 11.19 -5.14
C GLU A 83 -22.04 9.86 -4.42
N PRO A 84 -22.65 9.66 -3.24
CA PRO A 84 -22.59 8.41 -2.50
C PRO A 84 -23.36 7.29 -3.20
N GLU A 85 -22.72 6.72 -4.23
CA GLU A 85 -23.26 5.66 -5.08
C GLU A 85 -22.30 4.46 -5.09
N ALA A 86 -22.18 3.78 -3.94
CA ALA A 86 -21.45 2.51 -3.86
C ALA A 86 -22.45 1.34 -3.71
N PRO A 87 -22.27 0.24 -4.46
CA PRO A 87 -23.04 -0.99 -4.29
C PRO A 87 -23.01 -1.49 -2.83
N GLU A 88 -24.08 -2.12 -2.35
CA GLU A 88 -24.19 -2.57 -0.96
C GLU A 88 -23.03 -3.51 -0.53
N ASP A 89 -22.59 -4.37 -1.45
CA ASP A 89 -21.46 -5.28 -1.24
C ASP A 89 -20.12 -4.54 -1.08
N ILE A 90 -19.99 -3.35 -1.68
CA ILE A 90 -18.84 -2.46 -1.53
C ILE A 90 -18.90 -1.69 -0.20
N ASN A 91 -20.10 -1.30 0.24
CA ASN A 91 -20.30 -0.59 1.50
C ASN A 91 -19.86 -1.42 2.73
N VAL A 92 -19.82 -2.74 2.64
CA VAL A 92 -19.25 -3.59 3.71
C VAL A 92 -17.77 -3.27 3.96
N ARG A 93 -17.01 -2.97 2.90
CA ARG A 93 -15.57 -2.68 2.97
C ARG A 93 -15.29 -1.21 3.27
N PHE A 94 -15.97 -0.31 2.56
CA PHE A 94 -15.69 1.12 2.64
C PHE A 94 -16.54 1.84 3.68
N GLY A 95 -17.69 1.27 4.06
CA GLY A 95 -18.73 1.90 4.87
C GLY A 95 -19.68 2.75 4.02
N ASN A 96 -20.81 3.14 4.61
CA ASN A 96 -21.79 4.01 3.95
C ASN A 96 -21.37 5.48 4.13
N TYR A 97 -20.63 6.03 3.17
CA TYR A 97 -20.17 7.41 3.25
C TYR A 97 -21.27 8.41 2.87
N THR A 98 -21.21 9.60 3.46
CA THR A 98 -22.19 10.70 3.25
C THR A 98 -21.63 11.81 2.38
N ARG A 99 -20.32 12.01 2.42
CA ARG A 99 -19.60 12.97 1.59
C ARG A 99 -18.30 12.35 1.10
N SER A 100 -17.84 12.80 -0.06
CA SER A 100 -16.61 12.35 -0.66
C SER A 100 -15.84 13.53 -1.23
N THR A 101 -14.55 13.32 -1.39
CA THR A 101 -13.70 14.13 -2.24
C THR A 101 -12.59 13.26 -2.80
N GLN A 102 -12.07 13.66 -3.94
CA GLN A 102 -10.88 13.08 -4.52
C GLN A 102 -9.92 14.15 -5.02
N VAL A 103 -8.63 13.82 -4.99
CA VAL A 103 -7.55 14.67 -5.47
C VAL A 103 -6.57 13.83 -6.27
N LYS A 104 -6.27 14.27 -7.49
CA LYS A 104 -5.29 13.60 -8.34
C LYS A 104 -3.87 13.76 -7.77
N VAL A 105 -3.16 12.65 -7.59
CA VAL A 105 -1.75 12.65 -7.22
C VAL A 105 -0.87 12.76 -8.46
N GLY A 106 -1.22 12.04 -9.52
CA GLY A 106 -0.46 11.94 -10.76
C GLY A 106 -0.03 10.50 -11.04
N GLU A 107 0.94 10.31 -11.94
CA GLU A 107 1.37 8.97 -12.33
C GLU A 107 2.06 8.21 -11.18
N GLY A 108 1.88 6.88 -11.18
CA GLY A 108 2.45 5.88 -10.28
C GLY A 108 3.87 5.47 -10.64
N LEU A 109 4.31 4.30 -10.17
CA LEU A 109 5.60 3.73 -10.60
C LEU A 109 5.53 3.24 -12.04
N ILE A 110 4.33 2.82 -12.46
CA ILE A 110 4.04 2.38 -13.81
C ILE A 110 3.68 3.61 -14.65
N PRO A 111 4.39 3.89 -15.76
CA PRO A 111 4.04 4.99 -16.65
C PRO A 111 2.59 4.88 -17.16
N GLY A 112 1.84 5.98 -17.09
CA GLY A 112 0.43 6.03 -17.48
C GLY A 112 -0.56 5.46 -16.44
N GLU A 113 -0.10 4.91 -15.31
CA GLU A 113 -0.98 4.54 -14.20
C GLU A 113 -1.23 5.78 -13.33
N GLU A 114 -2.44 6.34 -13.38
CA GLU A 114 -2.78 7.51 -12.59
C GLU A 114 -3.29 7.13 -11.19
N TRP A 115 -2.83 7.85 -10.17
CA TRP A 115 -3.22 7.65 -8.79
C TRP A 115 -3.98 8.83 -8.22
N TRP A 116 -4.89 8.51 -7.31
CA TRP A 116 -5.83 9.42 -6.67
C TRP A 116 -5.86 9.18 -5.18
N ILE A 117 -5.96 10.26 -4.43
CA ILE A 117 -6.45 10.22 -3.06
C ILE A 117 -7.97 10.33 -3.11
N VAL A 118 -8.65 9.47 -2.36
CA VAL A 118 -10.08 9.54 -2.11
C VAL A 118 -10.29 9.61 -0.61
N ALA A 119 -11.02 10.63 -0.14
CA ALA A 119 -11.42 10.73 1.26
C ALA A 119 -12.96 10.66 1.36
N LEU A 120 -13.43 9.84 2.28
CA LEU A 120 -14.84 9.52 2.51
C LEU A 120 -15.19 9.91 3.94
N GLU A 121 -16.26 10.70 4.12
CA GLU A 121 -16.82 11.01 5.42
C GLU A 121 -17.90 9.98 5.78
N LEU A 122 -17.69 9.24 6.85
CA LEU A 122 -18.55 8.16 7.30
C LEU A 122 -19.27 8.54 8.60
N PRO A 123 -20.60 8.32 8.68
CA PRO A 123 -21.30 8.36 9.95
C PRO A 123 -20.89 7.16 10.81
N ALA A 124 -21.15 7.26 12.11
CA ALA A 124 -21.00 6.11 12.99
C ALA A 124 -22.02 5.02 12.61
N ASP A 125 -21.61 3.76 12.70
CA ASP A 125 -22.46 2.59 12.57
C ASP A 125 -22.20 1.58 13.70
N ASP A 126 -22.89 0.43 13.68
CA ASP A 126 -22.76 -0.61 14.72
C ASP A 126 -21.33 -1.19 14.83
N SER A 127 -20.48 -0.97 13.83
CA SER A 127 -19.13 -1.53 13.70
C SER A 127 -18.00 -0.49 13.81
N ARG A 128 -18.29 0.80 13.61
CA ARG A 128 -17.28 1.85 13.45
C ARG A 128 -17.77 3.21 13.96
N ASP A 129 -16.84 3.96 14.53
CA ASP A 129 -17.07 5.37 14.87
C ASP A 129 -17.20 6.24 13.61
N ALA A 130 -17.84 7.39 13.77
CA ALA A 130 -17.89 8.40 12.72
C ALA A 130 -16.48 8.94 12.45
N GLY A 131 -16.16 9.21 11.20
CA GLY A 131 -14.84 9.73 10.85
C GLY A 131 -14.58 9.80 9.36
N ILE A 132 -13.35 10.18 9.01
CA ILE A 132 -12.89 10.21 7.63
C ILE A 132 -11.98 9.02 7.39
N ARG A 133 -12.24 8.30 6.31
CA ARG A 133 -11.32 7.29 5.79
C ARG A 133 -10.75 7.76 4.48
N SER A 134 -9.45 7.56 4.33
CA SER A 134 -8.73 7.99 3.14
C SER A 134 -8.11 6.80 2.47
N PHE A 135 -8.07 6.85 1.14
CA PHE A 135 -7.58 5.77 0.32
C PHE A 135 -6.70 6.32 -0.79
N LEU A 136 -5.66 5.56 -1.12
CA LEU A 136 -4.88 5.71 -2.33
C LEU A 136 -5.38 4.66 -3.34
N THR A 137 -5.75 5.11 -4.54
CA THR A 137 -6.34 4.24 -5.57
C THR A 137 -5.93 4.66 -6.98
N THR A 138 -6.05 3.73 -7.93
CA THR A 138 -5.88 3.97 -9.36
C THR A 138 -7.19 4.33 -10.08
N GLU A 139 -8.34 4.24 -9.40
CA GLU A 139 -9.64 4.57 -9.98
C GLU A 139 -10.31 5.73 -9.23
N PRO A 140 -10.58 6.87 -9.89
CA PRO A 140 -11.37 7.93 -9.29
C PRO A 140 -12.85 7.57 -9.19
N GLY A 141 -13.56 8.22 -8.28
CA GLY A 141 -15.00 8.13 -8.12
C GLY A 141 -15.43 7.21 -6.97
N PRO A 142 -16.71 6.80 -6.98
CA PRO A 142 -17.23 5.87 -5.99
C PRO A 142 -16.42 4.56 -5.96
N PRO A 143 -16.20 3.96 -4.78
CA PRO A 143 -15.51 2.68 -4.69
C PRO A 143 -16.17 1.61 -5.57
N ILE A 144 -15.35 0.89 -6.35
CA ILE A 144 -15.77 -0.21 -7.23
C ILE A 144 -15.01 -1.51 -6.89
N PRO A 145 -15.58 -2.69 -7.19
CA PRO A 145 -14.90 -3.95 -6.92
C PRO A 145 -13.66 -4.14 -7.79
N TYR A 146 -12.75 -5.01 -7.32
CA TYR A 146 -11.55 -5.47 -8.06
C TYR A 146 -10.50 -4.41 -8.42
N VAL A 147 -10.58 -3.22 -7.82
CA VAL A 147 -9.56 -2.16 -7.96
C VAL A 147 -8.67 -2.09 -6.71
N SER A 148 -7.45 -1.59 -6.89
CA SER A 148 -6.51 -1.26 -5.82
C SER A 148 -7.03 -0.10 -4.97
N TRP A 149 -7.37 -0.40 -3.72
CA TRP A 149 -7.71 0.58 -2.69
C TRP A 149 -6.85 0.32 -1.48
N ILE A 150 -5.88 1.21 -1.26
CA ILE A 150 -4.95 1.16 -0.13
C ILE A 150 -5.48 2.15 0.91
N GLU A 151 -5.93 1.64 2.05
CA GLU A 151 -6.34 2.52 3.15
C GLU A 151 -5.13 3.23 3.73
N ILE A 152 -5.26 4.55 3.90
CA ILE A 152 -4.25 5.42 4.46
C ILE A 152 -4.55 5.56 5.96
N GLY A 153 -3.72 4.95 6.79
CA GLY A 153 -3.82 5.02 8.25
C GLY A 153 -3.23 6.31 8.84
N GLY A 154 -3.53 6.58 10.11
CA GLY A 154 -3.07 7.79 10.81
C GLY A 154 -1.59 7.75 11.25
N ASP A 155 -1.11 6.61 11.75
CA ASP A 155 0.24 6.52 12.34
C ASP A 155 1.35 6.40 11.29
N ASP A 156 1.09 5.64 10.21
CA ASP A 156 1.99 5.51 9.06
C ASP A 156 1.18 5.50 7.75
N PRO A 157 0.83 6.69 7.23
CA PRO A 157 0.04 6.83 6.00
C PRO A 157 0.67 6.17 4.77
N TRP A 158 2.00 6.04 4.76
CA TRP A 158 2.77 5.73 3.55
C TRP A 158 3.60 4.46 3.64
N GLY A 159 3.65 3.78 4.79
CA GLY A 159 4.34 2.50 4.97
C GLY A 159 4.03 1.44 3.91
N PRO A 160 2.76 1.28 3.47
CA PRO A 160 2.42 0.33 2.40
C PRO A 160 2.83 0.74 0.98
N VAL A 161 3.42 1.92 0.78
CA VAL A 161 3.65 2.52 -0.54
C VAL A 161 5.13 2.72 -0.83
N GLU A 162 5.67 1.98 -1.79
CA GLU A 162 7.08 2.06 -2.21
C GLU A 162 7.35 3.24 -3.16
N TRP A 163 7.10 4.47 -2.71
CA TRP A 163 7.33 5.69 -3.50
C TRP A 163 8.52 6.50 -2.97
N SER A 164 9.19 7.21 -3.87
CA SER A 164 10.24 8.16 -3.48
C SER A 164 9.69 9.24 -2.54
N ARG A 165 10.52 9.75 -1.63
CA ARG A 165 10.11 10.82 -0.70
C ARG A 165 9.49 12.03 -1.40
N LYS A 166 10.01 12.43 -2.57
CA LYS A 166 9.44 13.54 -3.37
C LYS A 166 8.00 13.25 -3.80
N LYS A 167 7.72 12.00 -4.17
CA LYS A 167 6.39 11.56 -4.58
C LYS A 167 5.44 11.42 -3.40
N LEU A 168 5.95 10.95 -2.26
CA LEU A 168 5.19 10.96 -1.00
C LEU A 168 4.81 12.38 -0.58
N VAL A 169 5.65 13.39 -0.80
CA VAL A 169 5.26 14.80 -0.57
C VAL A 169 4.07 15.22 -1.45
N VAL A 170 4.01 14.77 -2.70
CA VAL A 170 2.85 15.02 -3.58
C VAL A 170 1.61 14.30 -3.04
N ALA A 171 1.75 13.05 -2.64
CA ALA A 171 0.65 12.25 -2.08
C ALA A 171 0.12 12.85 -0.76
N GLU A 172 1.01 13.26 0.15
CA GLU A 172 0.69 13.95 1.40
C GLU A 172 0.00 15.29 1.17
N SER A 173 0.46 16.04 0.16
CA SER A 173 -0.19 17.28 -0.27
C SER A 173 -1.61 17.01 -0.77
N ALA A 174 -1.80 15.94 -1.57
CA ALA A 174 -3.12 15.54 -2.06
C ALA A 174 -4.03 15.04 -0.94
N LEU A 175 -3.51 14.29 0.04
CA LEU A 175 -4.21 13.84 1.23
C LEU A 175 -4.72 15.02 2.06
N THR A 176 -3.81 15.94 2.39
CA THR A 176 -4.16 17.16 3.12
C THR A 176 -5.20 17.98 2.35
N LYS A 177 -5.04 18.11 1.03
CA LYS A 177 -5.96 18.84 0.17
C LYS A 177 -7.35 18.20 0.15
N ALA A 178 -7.43 16.88 0.09
CA ALA A 178 -8.69 16.14 0.18
C ALA A 178 -9.40 16.44 1.51
N HIS A 179 -8.70 16.32 2.64
CA HIS A 179 -9.30 16.61 3.95
C HIS A 179 -9.80 18.05 4.06
N GLU A 180 -9.01 19.02 3.59
CA GLU A 180 -9.43 20.43 3.55
C GLU A 180 -10.68 20.65 2.68
N CYS A 181 -10.81 19.93 1.57
CA CYS A 181 -11.98 20.01 0.68
C CYS A 181 -13.24 19.38 1.28
N LEU A 182 -13.10 18.38 2.16
CA LEU A 182 -14.21 17.90 2.99
C LEU A 182 -14.59 18.89 4.11
N GLY A 183 -13.83 19.96 4.30
CA GLY A 183 -14.03 20.93 5.38
C GLY A 183 -13.44 20.47 6.70
N VAL A 184 -12.50 19.52 6.66
CA VAL A 184 -11.83 18.99 7.85
C VAL A 184 -10.43 19.59 7.92
N LYS A 185 -10.06 20.03 9.12
CA LYS A 185 -8.75 20.59 9.36
C LYS A 185 -7.78 19.44 9.62
N PRO A 186 -6.65 19.33 8.91
CA PRO A 186 -5.65 18.31 9.22
C PRO A 186 -5.18 18.49 10.66
N GLU A 187 -5.27 17.43 11.47
CA GLU A 187 -4.61 17.40 12.78
C GLU A 187 -3.10 17.31 12.50
N GLY A 188 -2.34 18.25 13.07
CA GLY A 188 -0.93 18.48 12.75
C GLY A 188 0.02 18.12 13.86
#